data_AF-U5MU20-F1
#
_entry.id   AF-U5MU20-F1
#
_cell.length_a   1.000
_cell.length_b   1.000
_cell.length_c   1.000
_cell.angle_alpha   90.00
_cell.angle_beta   90.00
_cell.angle_gamma   90.00
#
_symmetry.space_group_name_H-M   'P 1'
#
loop_
_entity.id
_entity.type
_entity.pdbx_description
1 polymer ?
#
loop_
_entity_poly.entity_id
_entity_poly.type
_entity_poly.pdbx_seq_one_letter_code
_entity_poly.pdbx_strand_id
1 'polypeptide(L)'
;MKRENKELEIMNTITSKDKKILSRALDGIKGWSFNPVAVVTNGIEDYYFICKVKTIVENLQMKMARIYIKIQENNEPRLLSIEEIV
;
A
#
# COMPACT_ATOMS: atom_id res chain seq x y z
N MET A 1 -3.10 -12.02 24.21
CA MET A 1 -1.83 -11.37 23.82
C MET A 1 -2.09 -9.88 23.69
N LYS A 2 -1.45 -9.03 24.50
CA LYS A 2 -1.55 -7.58 24.29
C LYS A 2 -0.77 -7.28 23.00
N ARG A 3 -1.42 -6.73 21.97
CA ARG A 3 -0.71 -6.24 20.78
C ARG A 3 0.17 -5.08 21.27
N GLU A 4 1.49 -5.23 21.17
CA GLU A 4 2.39 -4.11 21.41
C GLU A 4 2.02 -3.01 20.43
N ASN A 5 1.73 -1.81 20.95
CA ASN A 5 1.40 -0.64 20.13
C ASN A 5 2.71 -0.13 19.52
N LYS A 6 3.18 -0.78 18.45
CA LYS A 6 4.30 -0.27 17.66
C LYS A 6 3.85 0.97 16.91
N GLU A 7 4.64 2.03 17.06
CA GLU A 7 4.46 3.27 16.32
C GLU A 7 4.63 3.03 14.82
N LEU A 8 3.97 3.87 14.02
CA LEU A 8 4.14 3.88 12.57
C LEU A 8 5.45 4.57 12.23
N GLU A 9 6.28 3.90 11.44
CA GLU A 9 7.56 4.46 11.01
C GLU A 9 7.63 4.53 9.48
N ILE A 10 8.27 5.59 8.96
CA ILE A 10 8.65 5.65 7.56
C ILE A 10 9.80 4.67 7.36
N MET A 11 9.59 3.68 6.50
CA MET A 11 10.64 2.70 6.19
C MET A 11 11.61 3.29 5.17
N ASN A 12 12.92 3.20 5.46
CA ASN A 12 13.97 3.65 4.54
C ASN A 12 14.01 2.88 3.21
N THR A 13 13.51 1.64 3.21
CA THR A 13 13.52 0.75 2.04
C THR A 13 12.23 -0.05 1.97
N ILE A 14 11.59 -0.07 0.79
CA ILE A 14 10.44 -0.94 0.51
C ILE A 14 10.94 -2.38 0.27
N THR A 15 10.56 -3.30 1.14
CA THR A 15 10.99 -4.70 1.08
C THR A 15 10.14 -5.52 0.09
N SER A 16 10.62 -6.71 -0.26
CA SER A 16 9.85 -7.68 -1.05
C SER A 16 8.57 -8.15 -0.32
N LYS A 17 8.56 -8.13 1.02
CA LYS A 17 7.36 -8.44 1.82
C LYS A 17 6.30 -7.35 1.62
N ASP A 18 6.70 -6.09 1.68
CA ASP A 18 5.79 -4.95 1.51
C ASP A 18 5.16 -4.95 0.12
N LYS A 19 5.97 -5.24 -0.92
CA LYS A 19 5.47 -5.39 -2.30
C LYS A 19 4.44 -6.51 -2.42
N LYS A 20 4.63 -7.64 -1.74
CA LYS A 20 3.64 -8.74 -1.72
C LYS A 20 2.36 -8.32 -1.00
N ILE A 21 2.45 -7.59 0.11
CA ILE A 21 1.29 -7.07 0.84
C ILE A 21 0.47 -6.14 -0.07
N LEU A 22 1.15 -5.19 -0.71
CA LEU A 22 0.53 -4.26 -1.65
C LEU A 22 -0.13 -4.99 -2.82
N SER A 23 0.57 -5.94 -3.43
CA SER A 23 0.05 -6.71 -4.57
C SER A 23 -1.19 -7.52 -4.21
N ARG A 24 -1.23 -8.13 -3.01
CA ARG A 24 -2.39 -8.91 -2.57
C ARG A 24 -3.59 -8.03 -2.24
N ALA A 25 -3.36 -6.88 -1.59
CA ALA A 25 -4.44 -5.96 -1.24
C ALA A 25 -5.09 -5.32 -2.48
N LEU A 26 -4.31 -5.10 -3.55
CA LEU A 26 -4.79 -4.53 -4.81
C LEU A 26 -5.30 -5.59 -5.80
N ASP A 27 -5.32 -6.87 -5.43
CA ASP A 27 -5.82 -7.93 -6.29
C ASP A 27 -7.27 -7.64 -6.69
N GLY A 28 -7.57 -7.81 -7.98
CA GLY A 28 -8.86 -7.43 -8.57
C GLY A 28 -8.97 -5.99 -9.10
N ILE A 29 -8.06 -5.07 -8.76
CA ILE A 29 -8.03 -3.73 -9.36
C ILE A 29 -7.33 -3.79 -10.72
N LYS A 30 -8.12 -3.65 -11.79
CA LYS A 30 -7.65 -3.71 -13.17
C LYS A 30 -7.49 -2.32 -13.77
N GLY A 31 -6.62 -2.21 -14.77
CA GLY A 31 -6.44 -0.98 -15.55
C GLY A 31 -5.47 0.04 -14.95
N TRP A 32 -5.03 -0.14 -13.69
CA TRP A 32 -4.08 0.75 -13.00
C TRP A 32 -2.83 -0.02 -12.57
N SER A 33 -1.67 0.63 -12.65
CA SER A 33 -0.39 0.14 -12.17
C SER A 33 0.09 1.01 -11.01
N PHE A 34 0.34 0.39 -9.87
CA PHE A 34 0.78 1.06 -8.65
C PHE A 34 2.25 0.74 -8.38
N ASN A 35 3.10 1.77 -8.42
CA ASN A 35 4.54 1.63 -8.17
C ASN A 35 4.86 2.29 -6.81
N PRO A 36 5.10 1.52 -5.72
CA PRO A 36 5.36 2.10 -4.42
C PRO A 36 6.71 2.83 -4.39
N VAL A 37 6.71 4.04 -3.80
CA VAL A 37 7.91 4.88 -3.60
C VAL A 37 8.28 5.03 -2.12
N ALA A 38 7.30 4.95 -1.23
CA ALA A 38 7.50 4.92 0.21
C ALA A 38 6.43 4.04 0.88
N VAL A 39 6.75 3.54 2.07
CA VAL A 39 5.81 2.84 2.94
C VAL A 39 5.98 3.31 4.37
N VAL A 40 4.86 3.60 5.03
CA VAL A 40 4.78 3.85 6.47
C VAL A 40 4.06 2.67 7.10
N THR A 41 4.69 1.99 8.04
CA THR A 41 4.11 0.80 8.67
C THR A 41 4.68 0.58 10.07
N ASN A 42 3.93 -0.14 10.90
CA ASN A 42 4.41 -0.70 12.16
C ASN A 42 4.96 -2.14 12.00
N GLY A 43 4.99 -2.65 10.76
CA GLY A 43 5.46 -3.99 10.39
C GLY A 43 4.49 -5.12 10.77
N ILE A 44 3.36 -4.80 11.40
CA ILE A 44 2.40 -5.76 11.95
C ILE A 44 1.07 -5.67 11.20
N GLU A 45 0.38 -4.53 11.30
CA GLU A 45 -1.05 -4.43 10.93
C GLU A 45 -1.31 -3.33 9.91
N ASP A 46 -0.77 -2.14 10.11
CA ASP A 46 -1.12 -0.97 9.31
C ASP A 46 -0.02 -0.63 8.31
N TYR A 47 -0.42 -0.42 7.06
CA TYR A 47 0.47 -0.07 5.96
C TYR A 47 -0.12 1.10 5.17
N TYR A 48 0.66 2.17 5.04
CA TYR A 48 0.37 3.30 4.16
C TYR A 48 1.43 3.36 3.08
N PHE A 49 1.04 3.03 1.85
CA PHE A 49 1.93 3.15 0.69
C PHE A 49 1.71 4.48 0.00
N ILE A 50 2.80 5.12 -0.40
CA ILE A 50 2.78 6.19 -1.39
C ILE A 50 3.18 5.57 -2.72
N CYS A 51 2.32 5.67 -3.73
CA CYS A 51 2.50 5.03 -5.02
C CYS A 51 2.44 6.06 -6.16
N LYS A 52 3.32 5.89 -7.15
CA LYS A 52 3.12 6.44 -8.50
C LYS A 52 2.13 5.55 -9.24
N VAL A 53 1.03 6.13 -9.68
CA VAL A 53 -0.04 5.43 -10.39
C VAL A 53 0.05 5.75 -11.88
N LYS A 54 0.00 4.70 -12.70
CA LYS A 54 -0.15 4.81 -14.16
C LYS A 54 -1.41 4.08 -14.59
N THR A 55 -2.26 4.71 -15.40
CA THR A 55 -3.36 4.02 -16.06
C THR A 55 -2.84 3.29 -17.30
N ILE A 56 -3.38 2.10 -17.55
CA ILE A 56 -3.02 1.27 -18.71
C ILE A 56 -3.68 1.81 -19.99
N VAL A 57 -4.80 2.52 -19.87
CA VAL A 57 -5.41 3.24 -20.99
C VAL A 57 -4.62 4.51 -21.26
N GLU A 58 -4.09 4.63 -22.48
CA GLU A 58 -3.25 5.73 -22.95
C GLU A 58 -3.96 7.09 -22.77
N ASN A 59 -3.19 8.10 -22.34
CA ASN A 59 -3.54 9.52 -22.08
C ASN A 59 -3.89 9.97 -20.65
N LEU A 60 -3.77 9.16 -19.59
CA LEU A 60 -3.92 9.69 -18.23
C LEU A 60 -2.57 10.00 -17.56
N GLN A 61 -2.47 11.23 -17.04
CA GLN A 61 -1.34 11.76 -16.29
C GLN A 61 -0.89 10.81 -15.17
N MET A 62 0.43 10.78 -14.94
CA MET A 62 1.00 10.10 -13.77
C MET A 62 0.52 10.81 -12.51
N LYS A 63 -0.17 10.08 -11.64
CA LYS A 63 -0.71 10.61 -10.38
C LYS A 63 0.00 9.99 -9.19
N MET A 64 -0.04 10.67 -8.06
CA MET A 64 0.40 10.13 -6.79
C MET A 64 -0.81 9.66 -5.99
N ALA A 65 -0.73 8.48 -5.40
CA ALA A 65 -1.79 7.96 -4.52
C ALA A 65 -1.22 7.49 -3.18
N ARG A 66 -1.96 7.76 -2.11
CA ARG A 66 -1.82 7.11 -0.82
C ARG A 66 -2.75 5.90 -0.76
N ILE A 67 -2.23 4.74 -0.42
CA ILE A 67 -2.97 3.49 -0.32
C ILE A 67 -2.89 3.01 1.12
N TYR A 68 -4.05 2.86 1.76
CA TYR A 68 -4.14 2.33 3.11
C TYR A 68 -4.56 0.87 3.10
N ILE A 69 -3.72 0.02 3.69
CA ILE A 69 -3.91 -1.42 3.80
C ILE A 69 -3.82 -1.81 5.27
N LYS A 70 -4.71 -2.73 5.67
CA LYS A 70 -4.73 -3.31 7.01
C LYS A 70 -4.66 -4.83 6.95
N ILE A 71 -3.68 -5.42 7.63
CA ILE A 71 -3.56 -6.87 7.77
C ILE A 71 -4.64 -7.37 8.74
N GLN A 72 -5.47 -8.30 8.27
CA GLN A 72 -6.52 -8.92 9.07
C GLN A 72 -5.94 -10.05 9.95
N GLU A 73 -6.74 -10.57 10.88
CA GLU A 73 -6.29 -11.62 11.83
C GLU A 73 -5.82 -12.92 11.15
N ASN A 74 -6.27 -13.19 9.93
CA ASN A 74 -5.85 -14.32 9.11
C ASN A 74 -4.60 -14.03 8.25
N ASN A 75 -3.88 -12.94 8.51
CA ASN A 75 -2.76 -12.44 7.71
C ASN A 75 -3.12 -12.05 6.26
N GLU A 76 -4.40 -11.84 5.96
CA GLU A 76 -4.83 -11.31 4.66
C GLU A 76 -4.75 -9.78 4.63
N PRO A 77 -4.02 -9.18 3.67
CA PRO A 77 -4.05 -7.74 3.46
C PRO A 77 -5.42 -7.30 2.93
N ARG A 78 -6.05 -6.34 3.61
CA ARG A 78 -7.29 -5.71 3.14
C ARG A 78 -7.03 -4.26 2.74
N LEU A 79 -7.38 -3.91 1.51
CA LEU A 79 -7.43 -2.53 1.06
C LEU A 79 -8.55 -1.78 1.78
N LEU A 80 -8.22 -0.62 2.36
CA LEU A 80 -9.18 0.25 3.04
C LEU A 80 -9.48 1.51 2.24
N SER A 81 -8.46 2.16 1.67
CA SER A 81 -8.66 3.32 0.79
C SER A 81 -7.54 3.49 -0.23
N ILE A 82 -7.87 4.17 -1.33
CA ILE A 82 -6.94 4.73 -2.30
C ILE A 82 -7.30 6.19 -2.44
N GLU A 83 -6.36 7.08 -2.15
CA GLU A 83 -6.56 8.52 -2.14
C GLU A 83 -5.54 9.17 -3.07
N GLU A 84 -6.02 9.92 -4.05
CA GLU A 84 -5.16 10.76 -4.89
C GLU A 84 -4.59 11.90 -4.05
N ILE A 85 -3.29 12.17 -4.18
CA ILE A 85 -2.60 13.20 -3.39
C ILE A 85 -1.89 14.26 -4.24
N VAL A 86 -1.66 14.02 -5.54
CA VAL A 86 -1.15 14.99 -6.55
C VAL A 86 -1.55 14.53 -7.94
#